data_AF-A0A1W6SSN5-F1
#
_entry.id   AF-A0A1W6SSN5-F1
#
_cell.length_a   1.000
_cell.length_b   1.000
_cell.length_c   1.000
_cell.angle_alpha   90.00
_cell.angle_beta   90.00
_cell.angle_gamma   90.00
#
_symmetry.space_group_name_H-M   'P 1'
#
loop_
_entity.id
_entity.type
_entity.pdbx_description
1 polymer ?
#
loop_
_entity_poly.entity_id
_entity_poly.type
_entity_poly.pdbx_seq_one_letter_code
_entity_poly.pdbx_strand_id
1 'polypeptide(L)'
;MSTSDGSVLGNTQLFGSAPRSRAFNVVMLADGFTGTQQNDFNNACSAFVTAFTSTPPFDKLKPAINIFRINVSSTDSGADDPASAGGTGATARTYFDSTFGTSGIRRLLTCNNTTVLQVAAAQIPEFTVAIVVVNSTVYGGSGGSVGTYSLAGGATEIAIHEMGHTAFGLADEYPYWAGGSETGHDHHPAGEPGEPNVTTNNNRATLKWNWAVAATTAIPTMSNPDCATVDSRPSPVPAGTVGLFEGAHYYHCGGYRPEFDCKMRNLGVPFCRICRQVIWNRISPLATLPARNRTPINVVARFPEHLDVFGVASDGRTMSNWWDASSGWAGWFQVSGGIASPGGTGSPVTAIARYAGHLDLFTVGTDNRVYSCWWDQASGWSGWFTIGSLVCRSGSTVNVVSRYSDHLDIFTTASDGRTMSTWWDARSGWGSWFQISGGVAAAGATVTAIARYPFHLDVFTIGTDNRVYSCWWDERSGWSSWFLVGNQTCRPDSTVNVVARFPDQLDLFTTASDGRIVSTWWNARTGWGSWFQVSGGVASAGSPVTAIARYSNHLDLFVIGTDNRIYSTWWHDTTGWASWFNVSGGVGKPGGQVAAISRVTEHIDLFTVGSDGIVYSTWWDASSGWAGWFALGVT
;
A
#
# COMPACT_ATOMS: atom_id res chain seq x y z
N MET A 1 21.70 -16.32 -33.17
CA MET A 1 20.96 -17.59 -33.34
C MET A 1 19.46 -17.31 -33.17
N SER A 2 18.55 -18.26 -33.40
CA SER A 2 17.10 -17.99 -33.44
C SER A 2 16.25 -19.03 -32.70
N THR A 3 14.94 -18.80 -32.61
CA THR A 3 13.98 -19.77 -32.08
C THR A 3 13.95 -21.10 -32.85
N SER A 4 14.63 -21.20 -33.99
CA SER A 4 14.91 -22.46 -34.68
C SER A 4 15.87 -23.39 -33.92
N ASP A 5 16.65 -22.86 -32.98
CA ASP A 5 17.73 -23.58 -32.32
C ASP A 5 17.26 -24.30 -31.05
N GLY A 6 15.99 -24.66 -30.99
CA GLY A 6 15.40 -25.31 -29.83
C GLY A 6 13.87 -25.34 -29.83
N SER A 7 13.28 -25.61 -28.67
CA SER A 7 11.83 -25.61 -28.49
C SER A 7 11.41 -25.39 -27.04
N VAL A 8 10.24 -24.77 -26.84
CA VAL A 8 9.60 -24.66 -25.52
C VAL A 8 8.94 -25.99 -25.18
N LEU A 9 9.34 -26.59 -24.06
CA LEU A 9 8.85 -27.91 -23.63
C LEU A 9 7.64 -27.80 -22.69
N GLY A 10 7.47 -26.66 -22.01
CA GLY A 10 6.34 -26.38 -21.13
C GLY A 10 6.76 -25.62 -19.87
N ASN A 11 5.79 -25.37 -18.99
CA ASN A 11 6.00 -24.66 -17.73
C ASN A 11 5.58 -25.49 -16.52
N THR A 12 6.15 -25.16 -15.36
CA THR A 12 5.80 -25.78 -14.07
C THR A 12 5.90 -24.73 -12.97
N GLN A 13 4.88 -24.63 -12.11
CA GLN A 13 4.95 -23.82 -10.90
C GLN A 13 5.77 -24.56 -9.84
N LEU A 14 6.87 -23.97 -9.41
CA LEU A 14 7.79 -24.54 -8.42
C LEU A 14 7.48 -24.06 -7.00
N PHE A 15 6.91 -22.86 -6.87
CA PHE A 15 6.65 -22.23 -5.58
C PHE A 15 5.42 -21.31 -5.62
N GLY A 16 4.79 -21.15 -4.47
CA GLY A 16 3.64 -20.28 -4.26
C GLY A 16 2.32 -20.90 -4.70
N SER A 17 1.23 -20.35 -4.18
CA SER A 17 -0.15 -20.70 -4.55
C SER A 17 -1.02 -19.45 -4.71
N ALA A 18 -0.39 -18.28 -4.76
CA ALA A 18 -1.07 -17.00 -4.87
C ALA A 18 -1.82 -16.92 -6.21
N PRO A 19 -3.04 -16.35 -6.27
CA PRO A 19 -3.67 -16.01 -7.53
C PRO A 19 -2.70 -15.19 -8.38
N ARG A 20 -2.42 -15.63 -9.61
CA ARG A 20 -1.35 -15.05 -10.44
C ARG A 20 -1.55 -13.56 -10.67
N SER A 21 -2.78 -13.09 -10.84
CA SER A 21 -3.11 -11.66 -10.99
C SER A 21 -2.82 -10.80 -9.75
N ARG A 22 -2.49 -11.41 -8.61
CA ARG A 22 -2.25 -10.74 -7.32
C ARG A 22 -0.90 -11.11 -6.72
N ALA A 23 0.04 -11.61 -7.54
CA ALA A 23 1.32 -12.14 -7.08
C ALA A 23 2.49 -11.55 -7.84
N PHE A 24 3.64 -11.51 -7.17
CA PHE A 24 4.92 -11.28 -7.81
C PHE A 24 5.36 -12.60 -8.46
N ASN A 25 5.08 -12.73 -9.76
CA ASN A 25 5.31 -13.94 -10.53
C ASN A 25 6.71 -13.92 -11.15
N VAL A 26 7.62 -14.72 -10.62
CA VAL A 26 8.97 -14.94 -11.17
C VAL A 26 8.92 -16.08 -12.18
N VAL A 27 9.45 -15.85 -13.38
CA VAL A 27 9.57 -16.88 -14.42
C VAL A 27 11.04 -17.13 -14.71
N MET A 28 11.48 -18.38 -14.55
CA MET A 28 12.81 -18.85 -14.88
C MET A 28 12.79 -19.58 -16.23
N LEU A 29 13.65 -19.21 -17.17
CA LEU A 29 13.75 -19.82 -18.50
C LEU A 29 15.11 -20.47 -18.70
N ALA A 30 15.15 -21.62 -19.36
CA ALA A 30 16.39 -22.32 -19.66
C ALA A 30 17.03 -21.77 -20.95
N ASP A 31 18.35 -21.54 -20.95
CA ASP A 31 19.13 -21.45 -22.19
C ASP A 31 20.41 -22.26 -22.11
N GLY A 32 20.84 -22.80 -23.25
CA GLY A 32 22.00 -23.70 -23.32
C GLY A 32 21.79 -25.08 -22.69
N PHE A 33 20.57 -25.44 -22.29
CA PHE A 33 20.25 -26.78 -21.80
C PHE A 33 19.66 -27.61 -22.95
N THR A 34 20.35 -28.67 -23.36
CA THR A 34 19.81 -29.61 -24.36
C THR A 34 18.62 -30.40 -23.78
N GLY A 35 17.93 -31.16 -24.64
CA GLY A 35 16.82 -32.02 -24.21
C GLY A 35 17.21 -33.03 -23.12
N THR A 36 18.46 -33.49 -23.08
CA THR A 36 18.96 -34.44 -22.07
C THR A 36 19.38 -33.77 -20.75
N GLN A 37 19.58 -32.44 -20.75
CA GLN A 37 20.06 -31.66 -19.59
C GLN A 37 18.93 -30.96 -18.83
N GLN A 38 17.67 -31.26 -19.13
CA GLN A 38 16.54 -30.59 -18.48
C GLN A 38 16.47 -30.85 -16.96
N ASN A 39 17.02 -31.98 -16.49
CA ASN A 39 17.16 -32.22 -15.06
C ASN A 39 18.16 -31.28 -14.38
N ASP A 40 19.22 -30.86 -15.08
CA ASP A 40 20.19 -29.91 -14.54
C ASP A 40 19.56 -28.52 -14.40
N PHE A 41 18.78 -28.08 -15.40
CA PHE A 41 17.98 -26.85 -15.30
C PHE A 41 16.96 -26.92 -14.15
N ASN A 42 16.25 -28.04 -14.02
CA ASN A 42 15.29 -28.26 -12.93
C ASN A 42 15.94 -28.14 -11.55
N ASN A 43 17.16 -28.68 -11.40
CA ASN A 43 17.93 -28.58 -10.17
C ASN A 43 18.40 -27.14 -9.91
N ALA A 44 18.86 -26.43 -10.95
CA ALA A 44 19.25 -25.03 -10.85
C ALA A 44 18.07 -24.13 -10.40
N CYS A 45 16.87 -24.35 -10.95
CA CYS A 45 15.66 -23.65 -10.51
C CYS A 45 15.31 -23.97 -9.06
N SER A 46 15.44 -25.23 -8.63
CA SER A 46 15.14 -25.62 -7.24
C SER A 46 16.12 -24.97 -6.25
N ALA A 47 17.40 -24.88 -6.63
CA ALA A 47 18.41 -24.15 -5.85
C ALA A 47 18.08 -22.65 -5.77
N PHE A 48 17.69 -22.03 -6.88
CA PHE A 48 17.26 -20.63 -6.90
C PHE A 48 16.04 -20.39 -6.00
N VAL A 49 14.98 -21.20 -6.11
CA VAL A 49 13.77 -21.08 -5.28
C VAL A 49 14.12 -21.13 -3.78
N THR A 50 15.02 -22.03 -3.40
CA THR A 50 15.50 -22.15 -2.02
C THR A 50 16.23 -20.89 -1.57
N ALA A 51 17.22 -20.44 -2.35
CA ALA A 51 18.02 -19.26 -2.03
C ALA A 51 17.17 -17.98 -2.00
N PHE A 52 16.36 -17.75 -3.03
CA PHE A 52 15.50 -16.58 -3.19
C PHE A 52 14.52 -16.46 -2.02
N THR A 53 13.77 -17.52 -1.73
CA THR A 53 12.80 -17.49 -0.63
C THR A 53 13.48 -17.47 0.76
N SER A 54 14.76 -17.79 0.89
CA SER A 54 15.49 -17.61 2.16
C SER A 54 16.09 -16.21 2.33
N THR A 55 16.16 -15.43 1.26
CA THR A 55 16.85 -14.14 1.25
C THR A 55 15.92 -13.02 1.73
N PRO A 56 16.30 -12.22 2.74
CA PRO A 56 15.49 -11.06 3.13
C PRO A 56 15.43 -9.98 2.05
N PRO A 57 14.25 -9.38 1.78
CA PRO A 57 13.00 -9.54 2.53
C PRO A 57 12.04 -10.58 1.94
N PHE A 58 12.43 -11.33 0.89
CA PHE A 58 11.57 -12.32 0.24
C PHE A 58 11.12 -13.43 1.21
N ASP A 59 11.91 -13.72 2.25
CA ASP A 59 11.57 -14.64 3.33
C ASP A 59 10.26 -14.28 4.05
N LYS A 60 9.92 -12.99 4.13
CA LYS A 60 8.66 -12.48 4.71
C LYS A 60 7.57 -12.24 3.67
N LEU A 61 7.95 -12.14 2.40
CA LEU A 61 7.05 -11.80 1.30
C LEU A 61 6.58 -13.04 0.50
N LYS A 62 7.02 -14.24 0.90
CA LYS A 62 6.67 -15.53 0.27
C LYS A 62 5.19 -15.70 -0.08
N PRO A 63 4.21 -15.32 0.78
CA PRO A 63 2.80 -15.47 0.45
C PRO A 63 2.43 -14.85 -0.89
N ALA A 64 3.04 -13.71 -1.22
CA ALA A 64 2.75 -12.94 -2.42
C ALA A 64 3.62 -13.32 -3.64
N ILE A 65 4.42 -14.39 -3.56
CA ILE A 65 5.38 -14.75 -4.60
C ILE A 65 5.00 -16.11 -5.20
N ASN A 66 4.94 -16.16 -6.53
CA ASN A 66 4.94 -17.41 -7.28
C ASN A 66 6.24 -17.53 -8.08
N ILE A 67 6.75 -18.75 -8.22
CA ILE A 67 7.93 -19.02 -9.06
C ILE A 67 7.60 -20.14 -10.03
N PHE A 68 7.82 -19.87 -11.31
CA PHE A 68 7.61 -20.80 -12.40
C PHE A 68 8.96 -21.09 -13.07
N ARG A 69 9.13 -22.32 -13.56
CA ARG A 69 10.13 -22.61 -14.59
C ARG A 69 9.45 -22.84 -15.92
N ILE A 70 10.11 -22.44 -16.99
CA ILE A 70 9.79 -22.78 -18.37
C ILE A 70 10.96 -23.57 -18.90
N ASN A 71 10.73 -24.86 -19.14
CA ASN A 71 11.71 -25.74 -19.74
C ASN A 71 11.79 -25.42 -21.23
N VAL A 72 13.00 -25.10 -21.69
CA VAL A 72 13.33 -24.85 -23.09
C VAL A 72 14.53 -25.71 -23.43
N SER A 73 14.46 -26.45 -24.54
CA SER A 73 15.61 -27.19 -25.06
C SER A 73 16.37 -26.33 -26.05
N SER A 74 17.68 -26.22 -25.90
CA SER A 74 18.59 -25.68 -26.91
C SER A 74 19.22 -26.80 -27.74
N THR A 75 19.69 -26.47 -28.94
CA THR A 75 20.37 -27.44 -29.83
C THR A 75 21.75 -27.79 -29.28
N ASP A 76 22.51 -26.78 -28.87
CA ASP A 76 23.84 -26.95 -28.28
C ASP A 76 23.82 -26.59 -26.79
N SER A 77 24.74 -27.20 -26.03
CA SER A 77 24.97 -26.87 -24.63
C SER A 77 25.88 -25.66 -24.50
N GLY A 78 25.63 -24.79 -23.52
CA GLY A 78 26.50 -23.64 -23.26
C GLY A 78 25.91 -22.30 -23.69
N ALA A 79 26.79 -21.37 -24.01
CA ALA A 79 26.51 -20.04 -24.54
C ALA A 79 27.67 -19.64 -25.44
N ASP A 80 27.48 -18.60 -26.25
CA ASP A 80 28.57 -18.03 -27.01
C ASP A 80 29.65 -17.47 -26.10
N ASP A 81 30.92 -17.74 -26.44
CA ASP A 81 32.09 -17.32 -25.65
C ASP A 81 33.14 -16.65 -26.55
N PRO A 82 32.89 -15.43 -27.06
CA PRO A 82 33.69 -14.80 -28.09
C PRO A 82 35.16 -14.57 -27.68
N ALA A 83 36.09 -14.93 -28.55
CA ALA A 83 37.52 -14.70 -28.32
C ALA A 83 37.87 -13.20 -28.19
N SER A 84 37.12 -12.32 -28.87
CA SER A 84 37.27 -10.87 -28.80
C SER A 84 37.03 -10.29 -27.40
N ALA A 85 36.33 -11.01 -26.53
CA ALA A 85 36.07 -10.62 -25.15
C ALA A 85 36.86 -11.47 -24.14
N GLY A 86 37.91 -12.18 -24.58
CA GLY A 86 38.71 -13.07 -23.73
C GLY A 86 38.08 -14.44 -23.48
N GLY A 87 37.15 -14.87 -24.33
CA GLY A 87 36.56 -16.20 -24.34
C GLY A 87 37.34 -17.23 -25.17
N THR A 88 36.80 -18.43 -25.26
CA THR A 88 37.35 -19.58 -26.00
C THR A 88 37.13 -19.52 -27.52
N GLY A 89 36.26 -18.63 -27.99
CA GLY A 89 35.79 -18.58 -29.38
C GLY A 89 34.62 -19.52 -29.68
N ALA A 90 34.03 -20.17 -28.67
CA ALA A 90 32.90 -21.07 -28.86
C ALA A 90 31.64 -20.31 -29.32
N THR A 91 30.87 -20.95 -30.19
CA THR A 91 29.55 -20.49 -30.63
C THR A 91 28.55 -21.64 -30.44
N ALA A 92 27.45 -21.40 -29.74
CA ALA A 92 26.49 -22.43 -29.32
C ALA A 92 25.07 -22.09 -29.75
N ARG A 93 24.44 -22.93 -30.58
CA ARG A 93 23.04 -22.78 -31.05
C ARG A 93 22.05 -22.94 -29.92
N THR A 94 21.77 -21.81 -29.30
CA THR A 94 20.94 -21.65 -28.12
C THR A 94 19.65 -20.92 -28.45
N TYR A 95 18.55 -21.28 -27.78
CA TYR A 95 17.22 -20.79 -28.12
C TYR A 95 17.06 -19.29 -27.86
N PHE A 96 17.68 -18.77 -26.80
CA PHE A 96 17.66 -17.35 -26.45
C PHE A 96 18.95 -16.62 -26.82
N ASP A 97 19.85 -17.24 -27.58
CA ASP A 97 21.08 -16.61 -28.10
C ASP A 97 21.98 -16.02 -26.99
N SER A 98 22.16 -16.77 -25.90
CA SER A 98 22.97 -16.30 -24.77
C SER A 98 24.45 -16.15 -25.16
N THR A 99 25.06 -15.04 -24.76
CA THR A 99 26.45 -14.71 -25.11
C THR A 99 27.20 -13.98 -24.00
N PHE A 100 28.47 -14.31 -23.80
CA PHE A 100 29.37 -13.57 -22.92
C PHE A 100 30.06 -12.41 -23.65
N GLY A 101 30.58 -11.44 -22.90
CA GLY A 101 31.50 -10.45 -23.45
C GLY A 101 30.84 -9.26 -24.13
N THR A 102 29.52 -9.08 -23.96
CA THR A 102 28.83 -7.91 -24.49
C THR A 102 29.49 -6.62 -23.97
N SER A 103 29.57 -5.59 -24.82
CA SER A 103 30.26 -4.33 -24.51
C SER A 103 31.73 -4.48 -24.09
N GLY A 104 32.38 -5.59 -24.45
CA GLY A 104 33.78 -5.89 -24.10
C GLY A 104 34.00 -6.35 -22.66
N ILE A 105 32.94 -6.59 -21.89
CA ILE A 105 33.03 -7.01 -20.49
C ILE A 105 32.92 -8.52 -20.40
N ARG A 106 34.02 -9.22 -20.10
CA ARG A 106 34.11 -10.70 -20.10
C ARG A 106 32.95 -11.40 -19.35
N ARG A 107 32.58 -10.88 -18.19
CA ARG A 107 31.54 -11.45 -17.31
C ARG A 107 30.12 -11.07 -17.71
N LEU A 108 29.95 -10.12 -18.62
CA LEU A 108 28.62 -9.65 -19.02
C LEU A 108 27.99 -10.71 -19.92
N LEU A 109 26.97 -11.38 -19.37
CA LEU A 109 26.25 -12.47 -20.01
C LEU A 109 24.89 -11.95 -20.43
N THR A 110 24.59 -11.86 -21.71
CA THR A 110 23.31 -11.34 -22.21
C THR A 110 22.56 -12.39 -23.02
N CYS A 111 21.31 -12.09 -23.39
CA CYS A 111 20.46 -12.95 -24.22
C CYS A 111 19.54 -12.09 -25.09
N ASN A 112 18.75 -12.73 -25.95
CA ASN A 112 17.69 -12.07 -26.72
C ASN A 112 16.46 -11.79 -25.84
N ASN A 113 16.42 -10.59 -25.26
CA ASN A 113 15.33 -10.14 -24.38
C ASN A 113 13.94 -10.27 -25.01
N THR A 114 13.81 -9.93 -26.30
CA THR A 114 12.52 -9.96 -27.00
C THR A 114 11.93 -11.37 -27.02
N THR A 115 12.75 -12.36 -27.40
CA THR A 115 12.31 -13.76 -27.46
C THR A 115 11.98 -14.30 -26.07
N VAL A 116 12.77 -13.97 -25.04
CA VAL A 116 12.49 -14.36 -23.66
C VAL A 116 11.14 -13.83 -23.18
N LEU A 117 10.89 -12.53 -23.35
CA LEU A 117 9.65 -11.90 -22.89
C LEU A 117 8.42 -12.44 -23.64
N GLN A 118 8.55 -12.73 -24.94
CA GLN A 118 7.49 -13.36 -25.73
C GLN A 118 7.15 -14.76 -25.21
N VAL A 119 8.16 -15.58 -24.90
CA VAL A 119 7.94 -16.93 -24.34
C VAL A 119 7.36 -16.84 -22.94
N ALA A 120 7.88 -15.95 -22.08
CA ALA A 120 7.36 -15.75 -20.73
C ALA A 120 5.87 -15.35 -20.76
N ALA A 121 5.50 -14.36 -21.59
CA ALA A 121 4.12 -13.91 -21.76
C ALA A 121 3.20 -15.01 -22.31
N ALA A 122 3.68 -15.81 -23.26
CA ALA A 122 2.89 -16.89 -23.86
C ALA A 122 2.62 -18.04 -22.87
N GLN A 123 3.55 -18.30 -21.94
CA GLN A 123 3.42 -19.39 -20.97
C GLN A 123 2.74 -18.95 -19.68
N ILE A 124 3.09 -17.75 -19.19
CA ILE A 124 2.61 -17.17 -17.94
C ILE A 124 2.29 -15.68 -18.20
N PRO A 125 1.10 -15.35 -18.72
CA PRO A 125 0.75 -13.98 -19.11
C PRO A 125 0.89 -12.95 -17.99
N GLU A 126 0.71 -13.36 -16.73
CA GLU A 126 0.80 -12.50 -15.55
C GLU A 126 2.22 -12.39 -14.96
N PHE A 127 3.26 -12.82 -15.68
CA PHE A 127 4.64 -12.75 -15.15
C PHE A 127 5.04 -11.31 -14.78
N THR A 128 5.75 -11.17 -13.68
CA THR A 128 6.26 -9.87 -13.21
C THR A 128 7.72 -9.67 -13.60
N VAL A 129 8.51 -10.75 -13.58
CA VAL A 129 9.94 -10.72 -13.92
C VAL A 129 10.35 -12.02 -14.61
N ALA A 130 11.21 -11.91 -15.62
CA ALA A 130 11.83 -13.03 -16.32
C ALA A 130 13.33 -13.09 -16.01
N ILE A 131 13.83 -14.29 -15.69
CA ILE A 131 15.25 -14.56 -15.49
C ILE A 131 15.67 -15.80 -16.30
N VAL A 132 16.76 -15.70 -17.03
CA VAL A 132 17.32 -16.80 -17.83
C VAL A 132 18.46 -17.45 -17.07
N VAL A 133 18.36 -18.77 -16.92
CA VAL A 133 19.43 -19.63 -16.43
C VAL A 133 20.21 -20.11 -17.64
N VAL A 134 21.49 -19.79 -17.70
CA VAL A 134 22.36 -20.18 -18.82
C VAL A 134 23.27 -21.32 -18.39
N ASN A 135 23.27 -22.41 -19.16
CA ASN A 135 24.05 -23.62 -18.88
C ASN A 135 25.56 -23.46 -19.13
N SER A 136 26.23 -22.63 -18.33
CA SER A 136 27.68 -22.41 -18.40
C SER A 136 28.26 -22.29 -16.99
N THR A 137 29.46 -22.82 -16.78
CA THR A 137 30.18 -22.66 -15.49
C THR A 137 31.06 -21.41 -15.46
N VAL A 138 31.12 -20.66 -16.56
CA VAL A 138 31.83 -19.37 -16.63
C VAL A 138 31.07 -18.34 -15.82
N TYR A 139 31.75 -17.60 -14.95
CA TYR A 139 31.14 -16.53 -14.15
C TYR A 139 30.54 -15.44 -15.04
N GLY A 140 29.23 -15.23 -14.93
CA GLY A 140 28.57 -14.09 -15.56
C GLY A 140 27.09 -13.97 -15.26
N GLY A 141 26.61 -12.76 -15.45
CA GLY A 141 25.23 -12.36 -15.27
C GLY A 141 25.01 -10.95 -15.81
N SER A 142 23.75 -10.58 -15.96
CA SER A 142 23.35 -9.21 -16.26
C SER A 142 21.90 -8.95 -15.86
N GLY A 143 21.63 -7.71 -15.45
CA GLY A 143 20.29 -7.18 -15.27
C GLY A 143 19.73 -6.55 -16.54
N GLY A 144 18.69 -5.74 -16.38
CA GLY A 144 17.97 -5.11 -17.49
C GLY A 144 16.55 -5.65 -17.61
N SER A 145 15.95 -5.62 -18.81
CA SER A 145 14.56 -6.08 -19.01
C SER A 145 14.37 -7.59 -18.74
N VAL A 146 15.45 -8.36 -18.84
CA VAL A 146 15.52 -9.78 -18.51
C VAL A 146 16.81 -9.99 -17.73
N GLY A 147 16.72 -10.64 -16.58
CA GLY A 147 17.91 -11.03 -15.82
C GLY A 147 18.55 -12.28 -16.44
N THR A 148 19.87 -12.39 -16.40
CA THR A 148 20.61 -13.58 -16.85
C THR A 148 21.61 -14.00 -15.80
N TYR A 149 21.81 -15.30 -15.60
CA TYR A 149 22.92 -15.79 -14.78
C TYR A 149 23.39 -17.17 -15.25
N SER A 150 24.67 -17.45 -15.03
CA SER A 150 25.28 -18.74 -15.34
C SER A 150 25.27 -19.71 -14.14
N LEU A 151 25.61 -20.97 -14.38
CA LEU A 151 25.82 -22.01 -13.35
C LEU A 151 27.22 -21.93 -12.68
N ALA A 152 27.87 -20.77 -12.68
CA ALA A 152 29.14 -20.58 -12.00
C ALA A 152 29.01 -20.73 -10.47
N GLY A 153 30.15 -20.84 -9.78
CA GLY A 153 30.18 -20.81 -8.32
C GLY A 153 29.48 -19.54 -7.79
N GLY A 154 28.48 -19.71 -6.91
CA GLY A 154 27.66 -18.60 -6.42
C GLY A 154 26.47 -18.22 -7.32
N ALA A 155 26.08 -19.06 -8.29
CA ALA A 155 24.99 -18.82 -9.25
C ALA A 155 23.72 -18.19 -8.66
N THR A 156 23.25 -18.68 -7.50
CA THR A 156 22.03 -18.13 -6.87
C THR A 156 22.23 -16.73 -6.30
N GLU A 157 23.44 -16.39 -5.84
CA GLU A 157 23.76 -15.02 -5.41
C GLU A 157 23.78 -14.07 -6.60
N ILE A 158 24.36 -14.50 -7.73
CA ILE A 158 24.32 -13.75 -9.00
C ILE A 158 22.85 -13.56 -9.41
N ALA A 159 22.06 -14.63 -9.48
CA ALA A 159 20.66 -14.56 -9.88
C ALA A 159 19.83 -13.56 -9.05
N ILE A 160 20.03 -13.53 -7.73
CA ILE A 160 19.31 -12.61 -6.84
C ILE A 160 19.80 -11.17 -7.02
N HIS A 161 21.10 -10.98 -7.24
CA HIS A 161 21.70 -9.68 -7.57
C HIS A 161 21.14 -9.13 -8.89
N GLU A 162 21.15 -9.93 -9.97
CA GLU A 162 20.61 -9.51 -11.26
C GLU A 162 19.09 -9.25 -11.20
N MET A 163 18.36 -9.98 -10.34
CA MET A 163 16.96 -9.68 -10.06
C MET A 163 16.77 -8.32 -9.36
N GLY A 164 17.76 -7.87 -8.58
CA GLY A 164 17.81 -6.52 -8.02
C GLY A 164 17.69 -5.43 -9.09
N HIS A 165 18.42 -5.58 -10.19
CA HIS A 165 18.27 -4.73 -11.36
C HIS A 165 16.93 -4.94 -12.05
N THR A 166 16.65 -6.16 -12.48
CA THR A 166 15.55 -6.46 -13.41
C THR A 166 14.18 -6.20 -12.81
N ALA A 167 13.96 -6.55 -11.54
CA ALA A 167 12.65 -6.42 -10.90
C ALA A 167 12.46 -5.12 -10.11
N PHE A 168 13.55 -4.50 -9.65
CA PHE A 168 13.47 -3.42 -8.66
C PHE A 168 14.25 -2.16 -9.05
N GLY A 169 14.96 -2.16 -10.18
CA GLY A 169 15.70 -1.00 -10.71
C GLY A 169 16.84 -0.55 -9.79
N LEU A 170 17.37 -1.44 -8.96
CA LEU A 170 18.47 -1.12 -8.04
C LEU A 170 19.77 -0.91 -8.83
N ALA A 171 20.63 0.05 -8.46
CA ALA A 171 21.90 0.30 -9.14
C ALA A 171 23.01 0.86 -8.23
N ASP A 172 22.97 0.59 -6.92
CA ASP A 172 24.03 0.97 -5.96
C ASP A 172 25.33 0.15 -6.12
N GLU A 173 25.57 -0.32 -7.35
CA GLU A 173 26.65 -1.21 -7.74
C GLU A 173 28.00 -0.51 -7.86
N TYR A 174 29.01 -1.32 -8.20
CA TYR A 174 30.44 -1.05 -8.26
C TYR A 174 30.81 0.40 -8.57
N PRO A 175 31.87 0.92 -7.92
CA PRO A 175 32.39 2.24 -8.21
C PRO A 175 33.27 2.21 -9.47
N TYR A 176 32.99 1.33 -10.45
CA TYR A 176 33.77 1.15 -11.68
C TYR A 176 32.95 0.40 -12.74
N TRP A 177 33.34 0.50 -14.01
CA TRP A 177 32.62 -0.11 -15.14
C TRP A 177 33.11 -1.52 -15.54
N ALA A 178 34.42 -1.70 -15.59
CA ALA A 178 35.16 -2.87 -16.09
C ALA A 178 36.47 -3.20 -15.29
N GLY A 179 36.51 -3.00 -13.96
CA GLY A 179 37.65 -3.34 -13.08
C GLY A 179 38.47 -2.20 -12.45
N GLY A 180 38.09 -0.93 -12.59
CA GLY A 180 38.64 0.24 -11.89
C GLY A 180 39.83 0.95 -12.56
N SER A 181 40.21 0.56 -13.78
CA SER A 181 41.30 1.19 -14.58
C SER A 181 40.80 1.77 -15.91
N GLU A 182 39.51 2.00 -16.02
CA GLU A 182 38.82 2.45 -17.23
C GLU A 182 38.87 3.97 -17.35
N THR A 183 38.86 4.46 -18.59
CA THR A 183 38.79 5.90 -18.86
C THR A 183 37.34 6.39 -18.94
N GLY A 184 37.06 7.55 -18.37
CA GLY A 184 35.77 8.24 -18.53
C GLY A 184 34.71 7.93 -17.45
N HIS A 185 35.11 7.23 -16.39
CA HIS A 185 34.24 6.85 -15.27
C HIS A 185 34.65 7.47 -13.92
N ASP A 186 35.51 8.49 -13.95
CA ASP A 186 35.97 9.20 -12.75
C ASP A 186 34.81 9.93 -12.05
N HIS A 187 33.94 10.57 -12.82
CA HIS A 187 32.83 11.38 -12.29
C HIS A 187 31.51 11.01 -12.94
N HIS A 188 30.51 10.77 -12.09
CA HIS A 188 29.14 10.58 -12.54
C HIS A 188 28.63 11.79 -13.34
N PRO A 189 27.93 11.58 -14.46
CA PRO A 189 27.35 12.67 -15.24
C PRO A 189 26.35 13.51 -14.43
N ALA A 190 26.17 14.78 -14.81
CA ALA A 190 25.20 15.65 -14.15
C ALA A 190 23.75 15.15 -14.37
N GLY A 191 22.96 15.11 -13.30
CA GLY A 191 21.57 14.65 -13.31
C GLY A 191 21.29 13.66 -12.18
N GLU A 192 20.06 13.68 -11.66
CA GLU A 192 19.64 12.71 -10.65
C GLU A 192 19.29 11.38 -11.35
N PRO A 193 19.91 10.25 -10.97
CA PRO A 193 19.60 8.94 -11.55
C PRO A 193 18.15 8.53 -11.28
N GLY A 194 17.56 7.68 -12.13
CA GLY A 194 16.20 7.19 -11.92
C GLY A 194 16.09 6.13 -10.82
N GLU A 195 17.21 5.45 -10.54
CA GLU A 195 17.31 4.31 -9.66
C GLU A 195 17.09 4.74 -8.19
N PRO A 196 16.30 3.97 -7.42
CA PRO A 196 15.83 4.41 -6.11
C PRO A 196 16.92 4.42 -5.04
N ASN A 197 18.05 3.76 -5.29
CA ASN A 197 19.17 3.58 -4.37
C ASN A 197 20.48 4.21 -4.88
N VAL A 198 20.41 5.12 -5.84
CA VAL A 198 21.55 5.95 -6.26
C VAL A 198 21.10 7.40 -6.31
N THR A 199 21.99 8.32 -5.94
CA THR A 199 21.73 9.76 -6.04
C THR A 199 23.00 10.53 -6.39
N THR A 200 22.84 11.66 -7.07
CA THR A 200 23.89 12.69 -7.15
C THR A 200 23.59 13.85 -6.18
N ASN A 201 22.41 13.85 -5.55
CA ASN A 201 21.97 14.84 -4.58
C ASN A 201 22.59 14.61 -3.18
N ASN A 202 23.40 15.57 -2.72
CA ASN A 202 23.98 15.57 -1.38
C ASN A 202 23.23 16.45 -0.36
N ASN A 203 22.05 16.97 -0.72
CA ASN A 203 21.22 17.74 0.20
C ASN A 203 20.32 16.81 1.02
N ARG A 204 20.53 16.78 2.35
CA ARG A 204 19.74 15.97 3.29
C ARG A 204 18.24 16.16 3.12
N ALA A 205 17.78 17.40 2.93
CA ALA A 205 16.36 17.72 2.94
C ALA A 205 15.62 17.10 1.75
N THR A 206 16.30 16.94 0.61
CA THR A 206 15.70 16.49 -0.65
C THR A 206 16.19 15.11 -1.10
N LEU A 207 16.99 14.43 -0.27
CA LEU A 207 17.50 13.10 -0.54
C LEU A 207 16.37 12.05 -0.62
N LYS A 208 16.39 11.19 -1.63
CA LYS A 208 15.40 10.11 -1.87
C LYS A 208 15.12 9.25 -0.63
N TRP A 209 16.14 8.96 0.17
CA TRP A 209 16.06 8.16 1.39
C TRP A 209 16.32 8.97 2.67
N ASN A 210 15.99 10.27 2.68
CA ASN A 210 16.19 11.14 3.86
C ASN A 210 15.56 10.56 5.14
N TRP A 211 14.44 9.85 5.01
CA TRP A 211 13.66 9.23 6.07
C TRP A 211 14.43 8.13 6.82
N ALA A 212 15.46 7.56 6.19
CA ALA A 212 16.29 6.51 6.76
C ALA A 212 17.60 7.01 7.35
N VAL A 213 18.03 8.24 7.01
CA VAL A 213 19.30 8.80 7.47
C VAL A 213 19.13 9.42 8.85
N ALA A 214 19.88 8.94 9.84
CA ALA A 214 19.87 9.54 11.17
C ALA A 214 20.35 11.00 11.12
N ALA A 215 19.79 11.85 11.97
CA ALA A 215 20.14 13.27 12.05
C ALA A 215 21.64 13.49 12.32
N THR A 216 22.31 12.53 12.98
CA THR A 216 23.74 12.56 13.33
C THR A 216 24.67 12.02 12.25
N THR A 217 24.17 11.29 11.23
CA THR A 217 25.02 10.73 10.18
C THR A 217 25.56 11.85 9.29
N ALA A 218 26.86 11.95 9.04
CA ALA A 218 27.42 12.97 8.13
C ALA A 218 26.90 12.79 6.68
N ILE A 219 26.74 13.90 5.95
CA ILE A 219 26.39 13.91 4.52
C ILE A 219 27.38 14.83 3.78
N PRO A 220 28.20 14.30 2.83
CA PRO A 220 28.35 12.88 2.53
C PRO A 220 28.92 12.10 3.73
N THR A 221 28.58 10.81 3.83
CA THR A 221 29.07 9.92 4.91
C THR A 221 30.48 9.42 4.61
N MET A 222 30.78 9.23 3.32
CA MET A 222 32.11 8.89 2.82
C MET A 222 32.28 9.49 1.42
N SER A 223 33.36 10.23 1.23
CA SER A 223 33.78 10.76 -0.08
C SER A 223 35.09 10.13 -0.53
N ASN A 224 35.20 9.85 -1.82
CA ASN A 224 36.41 9.37 -2.46
C ASN A 224 37.41 10.54 -2.60
N PRO A 225 38.62 10.46 -2.00
CA PRO A 225 39.61 11.52 -2.05
C PRO A 225 40.29 11.65 -3.42
N ASP A 226 40.21 10.63 -4.27
CA ASP A 226 40.83 10.60 -5.59
C ASP A 226 39.90 9.95 -6.62
N CYS A 227 39.23 10.77 -7.41
CA CYS A 227 38.29 10.29 -8.44
C CYS A 227 38.97 9.57 -9.61
N ALA A 228 40.30 9.64 -9.75
CA ALA A 228 41.01 8.85 -10.76
C ALA A 228 41.10 7.37 -10.38
N THR A 229 40.80 7.02 -9.12
CA THR A 229 40.91 5.65 -8.62
C THR A 229 39.68 5.20 -7.83
N VAL A 230 39.48 3.89 -7.76
CA VAL A 230 38.43 3.29 -6.95
C VAL A 230 38.80 3.38 -5.47
N ASP A 231 37.92 3.96 -4.66
CA ASP A 231 38.10 4.00 -3.20
C ASP A 231 37.94 2.59 -2.59
N SER A 232 39.00 2.13 -1.94
CA SER A 232 39.09 0.82 -1.27
C SER A 232 39.12 0.93 0.26
N ARG A 233 39.00 2.14 0.82
CA ARG A 233 39.04 2.34 2.27
C ARG A 233 37.84 1.68 2.96
N PRO A 234 38.01 1.20 4.21
CA PRO A 234 36.91 0.64 4.97
C PRO A 234 35.87 1.71 5.33
N SER A 235 34.64 1.28 5.63
CA SER A 235 33.56 2.15 6.09
C SER A 235 34.00 2.98 7.32
N PRO A 236 33.80 4.31 7.33
CA PRO A 236 34.09 5.13 8.50
C PRO A 236 33.02 5.00 9.61
N VAL A 237 31.93 4.26 9.34
CA VAL A 237 30.77 4.08 10.22
C VAL A 237 30.40 2.60 10.35
N PRO A 238 29.70 2.19 11.42
CA PRO A 238 29.25 0.81 11.59
C PRO A 238 28.42 0.30 10.42
N ALA A 239 28.49 -1.01 10.16
CA ALA A 239 27.68 -1.68 9.15
C ALA A 239 26.18 -1.42 9.38
N GLY A 240 25.41 -1.24 8.30
CA GLY A 240 23.98 -0.89 8.37
C GLY A 240 23.68 0.60 8.57
N THR A 241 24.70 1.46 8.68
CA THR A 241 24.48 2.92 8.75
C THR A 241 24.02 3.43 7.38
N VAL A 242 22.80 3.96 7.33
CA VAL A 242 22.28 4.63 6.13
C VAL A 242 22.82 6.06 6.04
N GLY A 243 23.36 6.41 4.88
CA GLY A 243 24.03 7.67 4.60
C GLY A 243 24.21 7.92 3.10
N LEU A 244 25.30 8.61 2.74
CA LEU A 244 25.78 8.78 1.36
C LEU A 244 27.22 8.33 1.26
N PHE A 245 27.46 7.20 0.61
CA PHE A 245 28.80 6.66 0.36
C PHE A 245 29.12 6.84 -1.11
N GLU A 246 30.22 7.53 -1.41
CA GLU A 246 30.60 7.83 -2.79
C GLU A 246 31.14 6.59 -3.51
N GLY A 247 30.84 6.48 -4.81
CA GLY A 247 31.24 5.39 -5.69
C GLY A 247 30.06 4.45 -6.01
N ALA A 248 29.20 4.86 -6.93
CA ALA A 248 28.00 4.13 -7.32
C ALA A 248 27.72 4.31 -8.81
N HIS A 249 26.85 3.46 -9.36
CA HIS A 249 26.42 3.53 -10.77
C HIS A 249 27.62 3.49 -11.74
N TYR A 250 28.64 2.71 -11.41
CA TYR A 250 29.85 2.51 -12.22
C TYR A 250 30.76 3.74 -12.33
N TYR A 251 30.66 4.69 -11.40
CA TYR A 251 31.53 5.86 -11.31
C TYR A 251 32.30 5.94 -9.99
N HIS A 252 33.52 6.47 -10.04
CA HIS A 252 34.40 6.60 -8.88
C HIS A 252 33.90 7.68 -7.90
N CYS A 253 33.39 8.79 -8.45
CA CYS A 253 32.89 9.94 -7.71
C CYS A 253 31.54 10.46 -8.25
N GLY A 254 30.89 11.34 -7.49
CA GLY A 254 29.69 12.07 -7.90
C GLY A 254 28.38 11.29 -7.79
N GLY A 255 28.44 9.95 -7.75
CA GLY A 255 27.31 9.07 -7.45
C GLY A 255 27.41 8.50 -6.03
N TYR A 256 26.31 8.53 -5.29
CA TYR A 256 26.24 8.06 -3.90
C TYR A 256 25.27 6.89 -3.73
N ARG A 257 25.69 5.91 -2.92
CA ARG A 257 24.88 4.78 -2.45
C ARG A 257 24.42 4.97 -0.99
N PRO A 258 23.31 4.33 -0.59
CA PRO A 258 22.70 4.53 0.72
C PRO A 258 23.41 3.85 1.89
N GLU A 259 24.13 2.76 1.66
CA GLU A 259 24.94 2.07 2.66
C GLU A 259 26.31 1.73 2.07
N PHE A 260 27.31 1.52 2.93
CA PHE A 260 28.66 1.19 2.48
C PHE A 260 28.68 -0.11 1.65
N ASP A 261 27.89 -1.10 2.09
CA ASP A 261 27.82 -2.44 1.52
C ASP A 261 26.38 -2.88 1.26
N CYS A 262 26.19 -3.72 0.23
CA CYS A 262 24.89 -4.19 -0.25
C CYS A 262 25.08 -5.42 -1.14
N LYS A 263 24.07 -6.30 -1.24
CA LYS A 263 24.05 -7.40 -2.22
C LYS A 263 24.31 -6.95 -3.67
N MET A 264 23.89 -5.73 -4.02
CA MET A 264 24.14 -5.13 -5.34
C MET A 264 25.62 -4.74 -5.55
N ARG A 265 26.42 -4.67 -4.48
CA ARG A 265 27.85 -4.38 -4.56
C ARG A 265 28.70 -5.62 -4.36
N ASN A 266 28.37 -6.45 -3.37
CA ASN A 266 29.13 -7.63 -2.98
C ASN A 266 28.20 -8.83 -2.78
N LEU A 267 28.55 -9.97 -3.39
CA LEU A 267 27.85 -11.23 -3.18
C LEU A 267 28.08 -11.72 -1.73
N GLY A 268 27.12 -12.46 -1.16
CA GLY A 268 27.19 -12.92 0.23
C GLY A 268 26.82 -11.86 1.29
N VAL A 269 26.53 -10.63 0.87
CA VAL A 269 26.01 -9.54 1.72
C VAL A 269 24.49 -9.43 1.52
N PRO A 270 23.68 -9.11 2.56
CA PRO A 270 22.26 -8.85 2.38
C PRO A 270 22.00 -7.58 1.54
N PHE A 271 20.79 -7.44 1.01
CA PHE A 271 20.33 -6.15 0.50
C PHE A 271 20.41 -5.09 1.61
N CYS A 272 20.91 -3.89 1.27
CA CYS A 272 20.92 -2.77 2.20
C CYS A 272 19.48 -2.37 2.59
N ARG A 273 19.30 -1.55 3.63
CA ARG A 273 17.98 -1.13 4.13
C ARG A 273 17.12 -0.48 3.05
N ILE A 274 17.72 0.32 2.16
CA ILE A 274 16.99 0.99 1.08
C ILE A 274 16.56 -0.01 0.01
N CYS A 275 17.44 -0.91 -0.44
CA CYS A 275 17.08 -1.99 -1.36
C CYS A 275 15.98 -2.89 -0.80
N ARG A 276 16.07 -3.28 0.48
CA ARG A 276 15.01 -4.05 1.16
C ARG A 276 13.68 -3.30 1.18
N GLN A 277 13.70 -1.99 1.41
CA GLN A 277 12.48 -1.18 1.40
C GLN A 277 11.88 -1.09 0.00
N VAL A 278 12.69 -0.94 -1.05
CA VAL A 278 12.22 -0.93 -2.44
C VAL A 278 11.56 -2.27 -2.80
N ILE A 279 12.22 -3.39 -2.49
CA ILE A 279 11.65 -4.74 -2.69
C ILE A 279 10.35 -4.90 -1.90
N TRP A 280 10.34 -4.50 -0.63
CA TRP A 280 9.16 -4.55 0.23
C TRP A 280 8.01 -3.74 -0.37
N ASN A 281 8.26 -2.52 -0.81
CA ASN A 281 7.25 -1.65 -1.42
C ASN A 281 6.67 -2.23 -2.71
N ARG A 282 7.45 -3.04 -3.44
CA ARG A 282 7.00 -3.68 -4.68
C ARG A 282 6.14 -4.92 -4.43
N ILE A 283 6.50 -5.76 -3.45
CA ILE A 283 5.86 -7.08 -3.25
C ILE A 283 4.89 -7.10 -2.07
N SER A 284 5.20 -6.42 -0.95
CA SER A 284 4.32 -6.41 0.23
C SER A 284 2.89 -5.96 -0.05
N PRO A 285 2.60 -5.07 -1.03
CA PRO A 285 1.22 -4.76 -1.37
C PRO A 285 0.40 -5.94 -1.82
N LEU A 286 1.03 -6.93 -2.41
CA LEU A 286 0.34 -8.11 -2.87
C LEU A 286 -0.06 -9.02 -1.70
N ALA A 287 0.58 -8.90 -0.53
CA ALA A 287 0.24 -9.67 0.66
C ALA A 287 -0.99 -9.11 1.42
N THR A 288 -1.57 -9.91 2.33
CA THR A 288 -2.58 -9.42 3.28
C THR A 288 -2.03 -8.33 4.18
N LEU A 289 -2.84 -7.32 4.50
CA LEU A 289 -2.51 -6.27 5.45
C LEU A 289 -2.76 -6.74 6.90
N PRO A 290 -1.71 -6.89 7.75
CA PRO A 290 -1.88 -6.92 9.19
C PRO A 290 -2.25 -5.50 9.63
N ALA A 291 -3.53 -5.28 9.92
CA ALA A 291 -4.04 -3.98 10.29
C ALA A 291 -3.76 -3.67 11.77
N ARG A 292 -3.63 -2.38 12.08
CA ARG A 292 -3.63 -1.90 13.45
C ARG A 292 -4.97 -2.21 14.08
N ASN A 293 -4.92 -2.87 15.24
CA ASN A 293 -6.12 -3.29 15.94
C ASN A 293 -7.06 -2.11 16.19
N ARG A 294 -8.34 -2.31 15.82
CA ARG A 294 -9.46 -1.36 16.04
C ARG A 294 -9.36 -0.02 15.32
N THR A 295 -8.36 0.21 14.47
CA THR A 295 -8.34 1.40 13.64
C THR A 295 -9.38 1.26 12.52
N PRO A 296 -10.34 2.20 12.39
CA PRO A 296 -11.37 2.16 11.36
C PRO A 296 -10.80 2.01 9.94
N ILE A 297 -11.48 1.21 9.12
CA ILE A 297 -11.24 1.15 7.67
C ILE A 297 -12.10 2.24 7.01
N ASN A 298 -11.54 2.98 6.07
CA ASN A 298 -12.31 3.93 5.27
C ASN A 298 -12.39 3.41 3.83
N VAL A 299 -13.52 3.61 3.18
CA VAL A 299 -13.71 3.25 1.78
C VAL A 299 -14.44 4.37 1.06
N VAL A 300 -14.01 4.67 -0.16
CA VAL A 300 -14.65 5.61 -1.06
C VAL A 300 -14.79 4.98 -2.44
N ALA A 301 -15.86 5.33 -3.16
CA ALA A 301 -16.01 5.01 -4.57
C ALA A 301 -15.71 6.27 -5.37
N ARG A 302 -14.71 6.24 -6.26
CA ARG A 302 -14.46 7.35 -7.20
C ARG A 302 -15.50 7.37 -8.30
N PHE A 303 -15.96 6.18 -8.68
CA PHE A 303 -17.06 5.88 -9.59
C PHE A 303 -17.53 4.43 -9.32
N PRO A 304 -18.71 4.02 -9.82
CA PRO A 304 -19.30 2.70 -9.57
C PRO A 304 -18.37 1.48 -9.72
N GLU A 305 -17.47 1.50 -10.69
CA GLU A 305 -16.54 0.41 -11.01
C GLU A 305 -15.19 0.53 -10.32
N HIS A 306 -15.00 1.50 -9.41
CA HIS A 306 -13.73 1.71 -8.71
C HIS A 306 -13.88 2.09 -7.24
N LEU A 307 -13.25 1.28 -6.37
CA LEU A 307 -13.17 1.51 -4.93
C LEU A 307 -11.74 1.81 -4.50
N ASP A 308 -11.60 2.73 -3.56
CA ASP A 308 -10.36 2.97 -2.84
C ASP A 308 -10.59 2.70 -1.35
N VAL A 309 -9.79 1.80 -0.78
CA VAL A 309 -9.87 1.33 0.61
C VAL A 309 -8.63 1.78 1.34
N PHE A 310 -8.81 2.39 2.50
CA PHE A 310 -7.76 2.93 3.34
C PHE A 310 -7.76 2.29 4.72
N GLY A 311 -6.56 1.96 5.20
CA GLY A 311 -6.36 1.37 6.51
C GLY A 311 -5.02 1.79 7.11
N VAL A 312 -4.77 1.34 8.34
CA VAL A 312 -3.49 1.55 9.02
C VAL A 312 -2.89 0.20 9.31
N ALA A 313 -1.64 -0.02 8.87
CA ALA A 313 -0.90 -1.25 9.17
C ALA A 313 -0.58 -1.34 10.67
N SER A 314 -0.30 -2.54 11.18
CA SER A 314 0.02 -2.78 12.59
C SER A 314 1.20 -1.94 13.09
N ASP A 315 2.14 -1.60 12.21
CA ASP A 315 3.30 -0.73 12.47
C ASP A 315 2.99 0.78 12.35
N GLY A 316 1.77 1.14 11.94
CA GLY A 316 1.28 2.51 11.82
C GLY A 316 1.33 3.14 10.45
N ARG A 317 1.84 2.45 9.44
CA ARG A 317 1.83 2.97 8.07
C ARG A 317 0.41 3.21 7.57
N THR A 318 0.20 4.34 6.91
CA THR A 318 -1.05 4.62 6.20
C THR A 318 -1.06 3.84 4.89
N MET A 319 -2.07 2.99 4.71
CA MET A 319 -2.12 2.03 3.60
C MET A 319 -3.35 2.29 2.74
N SER A 320 -3.21 2.05 1.44
CA SER A 320 -4.30 2.05 0.48
C SER A 320 -4.28 0.76 -0.34
N ASN A 321 -5.46 0.27 -0.68
CA ASN A 321 -5.68 -0.75 -1.70
C ASN A 321 -6.88 -0.29 -2.53
N TRP A 322 -6.93 -0.66 -3.79
CA TRP A 322 -8.03 -0.29 -4.67
C TRP A 322 -8.50 -1.46 -5.49
N TRP A 323 -9.76 -1.38 -5.90
CA TRP A 323 -10.41 -2.34 -6.79
C TRP A 323 -10.91 -1.61 -8.02
N ASP A 324 -10.68 -2.21 -9.18
CA ASP A 324 -11.31 -1.81 -10.44
C ASP A 324 -11.99 -3.03 -11.08
N ALA A 325 -13.17 -2.85 -11.66
CA ALA A 325 -13.92 -3.94 -12.26
C ALA A 325 -13.15 -4.72 -13.35
N SER A 326 -12.21 -4.07 -14.05
CA SER A 326 -11.43 -4.68 -15.14
C SER A 326 -10.22 -5.49 -14.67
N SER A 327 -9.66 -5.14 -13.51
CA SER A 327 -8.37 -5.69 -13.05
C SER A 327 -8.42 -6.32 -11.66
N GLY A 328 -9.52 -6.14 -10.92
CA GLY A 328 -9.68 -6.63 -9.57
C GLY A 328 -8.94 -5.77 -8.55
N TRP A 329 -8.53 -6.41 -7.45
CA TRP A 329 -7.83 -5.75 -6.34
C TRP A 329 -6.33 -5.60 -6.63
N ALA A 330 -5.82 -4.38 -6.48
CA ALA A 330 -4.44 -4.03 -6.81
C ALA A 330 -3.39 -4.44 -5.75
N GLY A 331 -3.79 -4.53 -4.49
CA GLY A 331 -2.88 -4.76 -3.36
C GLY A 331 -2.61 -3.51 -2.51
N TRP A 332 -2.17 -3.73 -1.26
CA TRP A 332 -1.93 -2.75 -0.21
C TRP A 332 -0.61 -1.98 -0.30
N PHE A 333 -0.58 -0.77 -0.83
CA PHE A 333 0.62 0.06 -0.82
C PHE A 333 0.59 1.10 0.31
N GLN A 334 1.77 1.52 0.78
CA GLN A 334 1.86 2.64 1.72
C GLN A 334 1.65 3.96 0.97
N VAL A 335 0.77 4.81 1.49
CA VAL A 335 0.49 6.12 0.91
C VAL A 335 1.59 7.10 1.31
N SER A 336 2.46 7.47 0.36
CA SER A 336 3.46 8.55 0.49
C SER A 336 4.28 8.57 1.79
N GLY A 337 4.62 7.40 2.33
CA GLY A 337 5.40 7.29 3.56
C GLY A 337 4.68 7.68 4.87
N GLY A 338 3.35 7.88 4.83
CA GLY A 338 2.59 8.36 5.98
C GLY A 338 2.54 7.38 7.15
N ILE A 339 2.43 7.93 8.37
CA ILE A 339 2.36 7.21 9.64
C ILE A 339 1.25 7.82 10.51
N ALA A 340 0.31 6.98 10.96
CA ALA A 340 -0.80 7.38 11.81
C ALA A 340 -0.48 7.24 13.32
N SER A 341 -1.06 8.13 14.14
CA SER A 341 -0.96 8.12 15.60
C SER A 341 -1.41 6.80 16.22
N PRO A 342 -0.67 6.21 17.18
CA PRO A 342 -1.05 4.95 17.83
C PRO A 342 -2.07 5.10 18.97
N GLY A 343 -2.46 6.31 19.38
CA GLY A 343 -3.33 6.51 20.56
C GLY A 343 -4.77 6.01 20.41
N GLY A 344 -5.46 5.78 21.53
CA GLY A 344 -6.87 5.36 21.56
C GLY A 344 -7.13 4.05 20.81
N THR A 345 -8.09 4.07 19.87
CA THR A 345 -8.37 2.99 18.89
C THR A 345 -7.44 3.03 17.66
N GLY A 346 -6.47 3.94 17.64
CA GLY A 346 -5.62 4.29 16.50
C GLY A 346 -6.31 5.30 15.57
N SER A 347 -5.54 6.28 15.08
CA SER A 347 -6.05 7.27 14.11
C SER A 347 -6.33 6.61 12.76
N PRO A 348 -7.56 6.62 12.23
CA PRO A 348 -7.83 6.13 10.89
C PRO A 348 -7.27 7.04 9.81
N VAL A 349 -7.15 6.49 8.61
CA VAL A 349 -7.02 7.26 7.37
C VAL A 349 -8.43 7.47 6.83
N THR A 350 -8.91 8.70 6.86
CA THR A 350 -10.22 9.07 6.30
C THR A 350 -10.02 9.70 4.94
N ALA A 351 -10.79 9.27 3.95
CA ALA A 351 -10.71 9.80 2.59
C ALA A 351 -12.04 10.37 2.12
N ILE A 352 -11.97 11.25 1.14
CA ILE A 352 -13.12 11.72 0.37
C ILE A 352 -12.72 11.87 -1.11
N ALA A 353 -13.63 11.50 -2.02
CA ALA A 353 -13.49 11.80 -3.44
C ALA A 353 -14.21 13.11 -3.75
N ARG A 354 -13.47 14.14 -4.17
CA ARG A 354 -14.09 15.41 -4.65
C ARG A 354 -14.68 15.24 -6.05
N TYR A 355 -14.04 14.41 -6.87
CA TYR A 355 -14.47 13.96 -8.20
C TYR A 355 -13.67 12.71 -8.59
N ALA A 356 -14.05 12.03 -9.67
CA ALA A 356 -13.47 10.73 -10.05
C ALA A 356 -11.91 10.73 -10.19
N GLY A 357 -11.34 11.86 -10.58
CA GLY A 357 -9.90 12.04 -10.75
C GLY A 357 -9.15 12.55 -9.51
N HIS A 358 -9.80 12.70 -8.35
CA HIS A 358 -9.15 13.30 -7.17
C HIS A 358 -9.66 12.77 -5.83
N LEU A 359 -8.72 12.51 -4.93
CA LEU A 359 -8.95 12.06 -3.56
C LEU A 359 -8.19 12.93 -2.56
N ASP A 360 -8.81 13.23 -1.43
CA ASP A 360 -8.16 13.87 -0.29
C ASP A 360 -8.20 12.93 0.91
N LEU A 361 -7.05 12.74 1.57
CA LEU A 361 -6.87 11.89 2.73
C LEU A 361 -6.49 12.72 3.95
N PHE A 362 -6.91 12.25 5.11
CA PHE A 362 -6.62 12.87 6.40
C PHE A 362 -6.28 11.81 7.46
N THR A 363 -5.35 12.16 8.35
CA THR A 363 -5.04 11.37 9.54
C THR A 363 -4.48 12.28 10.63
N VAL A 364 -4.56 11.87 11.89
CA VAL A 364 -3.74 12.42 12.97
C VAL A 364 -2.39 11.67 13.00
N GLY A 365 -1.30 12.41 12.94
CA GLY A 365 0.08 11.90 12.94
C GLY A 365 0.58 11.52 14.34
N THR A 366 1.77 10.93 14.43
CA THR A 366 2.38 10.51 15.71
C THR A 366 2.70 11.66 16.67
N ASP A 367 2.80 12.88 16.16
CA ASP A 367 2.93 14.12 16.93
C ASP A 367 1.57 14.75 17.30
N ASN A 368 0.48 14.03 17.02
CA ASN A 368 -0.91 14.42 17.22
C ASN A 368 -1.36 15.66 16.41
N ARG A 369 -0.65 16.04 15.34
CA ARG A 369 -1.12 17.05 14.39
C ARG A 369 -2.00 16.43 13.31
N VAL A 370 -2.84 17.26 12.68
CA VAL A 370 -3.65 16.86 11.51
C VAL A 370 -2.80 16.92 10.26
N TYR A 371 -2.73 15.80 9.54
CA TYR A 371 -2.05 15.68 8.26
C TYR A 371 -3.04 15.43 7.14
N SER A 372 -2.69 15.92 5.95
CA SER A 372 -3.37 15.58 4.71
C SER A 372 -2.37 15.20 3.62
N CYS A 373 -2.82 14.35 2.71
CA CYS A 373 -2.24 14.13 1.40
C CYS A 373 -3.39 13.98 0.40
N TRP A 374 -3.09 14.11 -0.89
CA TRP A 374 -4.08 13.94 -1.94
C TRP A 374 -3.54 13.07 -3.07
N TRP A 375 -4.44 12.54 -3.88
CA TRP A 375 -4.13 11.88 -5.13
C TRP A 375 -4.85 12.58 -6.27
N ASP A 376 -4.14 12.81 -7.37
CA ASP A 376 -4.73 13.31 -8.62
C ASP A 376 -4.34 12.37 -9.77
N GLN A 377 -5.28 12.11 -10.67
CA GLN A 377 -5.07 11.20 -11.79
C GLN A 377 -3.87 11.57 -12.67
N ALA A 378 -3.56 12.86 -12.81
CA ALA A 378 -2.47 13.32 -13.67
C ALA A 378 -1.09 13.30 -12.99
N SER A 379 -1.04 13.42 -11.66
CA SER A 379 0.22 13.61 -10.92
C SER A 379 0.50 12.57 -9.84
N GLY A 380 -0.45 11.68 -9.56
CA GLY A 380 -0.34 10.66 -8.53
C GLY A 380 -0.51 11.23 -7.13
N TRP A 381 0.13 10.57 -6.16
CA TRP A 381 0.05 10.93 -4.75
C TRP A 381 0.97 12.11 -4.39
N SER A 382 0.44 13.07 -3.65
CA SER A 382 1.23 14.10 -2.99
C SER A 382 1.99 13.55 -1.78
N GLY A 383 3.00 14.30 -1.30
CA GLY A 383 3.53 14.10 0.05
C GLY A 383 2.51 14.48 1.13
N TRP A 384 2.70 13.95 2.34
CA TRP A 384 1.91 14.37 3.51
C TRP A 384 2.36 15.74 4.01
N PHE A 385 1.40 16.61 4.33
CA PHE A 385 1.63 17.94 4.91
C PHE A 385 0.68 18.20 6.08
N THR A 386 1.10 19.05 7.02
CA THR A 386 0.30 19.41 8.20
C THR A 386 -0.74 20.48 7.87
N ILE A 387 -1.95 20.36 8.42
CA ILE A 387 -2.99 21.38 8.33
C ILE A 387 -2.96 22.23 9.61
N GLY A 388 -2.38 23.43 9.49
CA GLY A 388 -2.28 24.38 10.60
C GLY A 388 -1.48 23.82 11.79
N SER A 389 -1.77 24.31 12.99
CA SER A 389 -1.02 24.01 14.22
C SER A 389 -1.83 23.27 15.29
N LEU A 390 -3.03 22.79 14.96
CA LEU A 390 -3.90 22.10 15.92
C LEU A 390 -3.23 20.82 16.44
N VAL A 391 -3.20 20.68 17.77
CA VAL A 391 -2.81 19.43 18.44
C VAL A 391 -4.09 18.73 18.89
N CYS A 392 -4.30 17.53 18.36
CA CYS A 392 -5.46 16.70 18.62
C CYS A 392 -5.25 15.80 19.83
N ARG A 393 -6.33 15.16 20.31
CA ARG A 393 -6.17 13.95 21.12
C ARG A 393 -5.49 12.87 20.26
N SER A 394 -4.68 12.04 20.92
CA SER A 394 -4.00 10.95 20.24
C SER A 394 -5.01 9.92 19.75
N GLY A 395 -4.94 9.57 18.46
CA GLY A 395 -5.87 8.64 17.82
C GLY A 395 -7.19 9.25 17.35
N SER A 396 -7.38 10.57 17.42
CA SER A 396 -8.61 11.19 16.94
C SER A 396 -8.85 10.94 15.45
N THR A 397 -10.12 10.76 15.10
CA THR A 397 -10.56 10.75 13.70
C THR A 397 -10.64 12.18 13.16
N VAL A 398 -10.30 12.36 11.89
CA VAL A 398 -10.58 13.59 11.14
C VAL A 398 -11.79 13.30 10.24
N ASN A 399 -12.98 13.74 10.60
CA ASN A 399 -14.13 13.59 9.74
C ASN A 399 -14.07 14.66 8.64
N VAL A 400 -14.43 14.32 7.40
CA VAL A 400 -14.37 15.22 6.26
C VAL A 400 -15.70 15.20 5.51
N VAL A 401 -16.15 16.38 5.08
CA VAL A 401 -17.30 16.59 4.22
C VAL A 401 -16.88 17.48 3.05
N SER A 402 -17.36 17.16 1.85
CA SER A 402 -17.22 18.01 0.67
C SER A 402 -18.59 18.59 0.35
N ARG A 403 -18.71 19.92 0.41
CA ARG A 403 -19.93 20.64 0.00
C ARG A 403 -19.96 20.90 -1.50
N TYR A 404 -18.77 21.05 -2.09
CA TYR A 404 -18.51 21.24 -3.51
C TYR A 404 -17.20 20.56 -3.89
N SER A 405 -16.99 20.29 -5.18
CA SER A 405 -15.73 19.72 -5.66
C SER A 405 -14.51 20.59 -5.38
N ASP A 406 -14.67 21.88 -5.09
CA ASP A 406 -13.61 22.83 -4.75
C ASP A 406 -13.61 23.26 -3.26
N HIS A 407 -14.38 22.57 -2.40
CA HIS A 407 -14.50 22.90 -1.00
C HIS A 407 -14.54 21.66 -0.08
N LEU A 408 -13.81 21.73 1.04
CA LEU A 408 -13.81 20.73 2.09
C LEU A 408 -14.01 21.37 3.46
N ASP A 409 -14.76 20.71 4.32
CA ASP A 409 -14.85 21.00 5.75
C ASP A 409 -14.35 19.77 6.52
N ILE A 410 -13.42 19.97 7.46
CA ILE A 410 -12.91 18.90 8.31
C ILE A 410 -13.17 19.17 9.78
N PHE A 411 -13.39 18.09 10.53
CA PHE A 411 -13.82 18.11 11.92
C PHE A 411 -13.01 17.13 12.74
N THR A 412 -12.56 17.57 13.91
CA THR A 412 -11.81 16.71 14.83
C THR A 412 -11.90 17.21 16.27
N THR A 413 -11.19 16.56 17.19
CA THR A 413 -11.11 16.96 18.61
C THR A 413 -9.71 17.42 18.98
N ALA A 414 -9.61 18.65 19.52
CA ALA A 414 -8.39 19.16 20.12
C ALA A 414 -7.97 18.30 21.33
N SER A 415 -6.71 18.42 21.75
CA SER A 415 -6.16 17.69 22.91
C SER A 415 -6.95 17.86 24.21
N ASP A 416 -7.56 19.04 24.40
CA ASP A 416 -8.43 19.38 25.53
C ASP A 416 -9.91 18.96 25.34
N GLY A 417 -10.25 18.41 24.17
CA GLY A 417 -11.59 17.94 23.84
C GLY A 417 -12.50 18.90 23.12
N ARG A 418 -12.05 20.13 22.86
CA ARG A 418 -12.83 21.06 22.04
C ARG A 418 -13.12 20.45 20.67
N THR A 419 -14.37 20.61 20.22
CA THR A 419 -14.78 20.23 18.86
C THR A 419 -14.29 21.29 17.90
N MET A 420 -13.38 20.92 17.01
CA MET A 420 -12.67 21.85 16.12
C MET A 420 -13.09 21.62 14.68
N SER A 421 -13.11 22.71 13.91
CA SER A 421 -13.27 22.68 12.46
C SER A 421 -12.25 23.60 11.79
N THR A 422 -11.92 23.26 10.55
CA THR A 422 -11.32 24.15 9.56
C THR A 422 -11.84 23.75 8.18
N TRP A 423 -11.56 24.55 7.17
CA TRP A 423 -12.01 24.34 5.80
C TRP A 423 -10.87 24.52 4.80
N TRP A 424 -11.06 23.99 3.60
CA TRP A 424 -10.23 24.24 2.43
C TRP A 424 -11.09 24.74 1.28
N ASP A 425 -10.58 25.74 0.57
CA ASP A 425 -11.17 26.26 -0.65
C ASP A 425 -10.10 26.35 -1.74
N ALA A 426 -10.41 25.92 -2.96
CA ALA A 426 -9.43 25.85 -4.05
C ALA A 426 -8.75 27.19 -4.37
N ARG A 427 -9.38 28.32 -4.07
CA ARG A 427 -8.84 29.66 -4.36
C ARG A 427 -7.97 30.21 -3.23
N SER A 428 -8.23 29.80 -1.99
CA SER A 428 -7.62 30.42 -0.80
C SER A 428 -6.83 29.44 0.07
N GLY A 429 -6.92 28.14 -0.20
CA GLY A 429 -6.26 27.09 0.57
C GLY A 429 -6.96 26.82 1.89
N TRP A 430 -6.18 26.37 2.88
CA TRP A 430 -6.67 26.00 4.21
C TRP A 430 -6.94 27.23 5.09
N GLY A 431 -8.10 27.26 5.73
CA GLY A 431 -8.47 28.22 6.77
C GLY A 431 -7.76 27.96 8.10
N SER A 432 -7.95 28.90 9.04
CA SER A 432 -7.50 28.73 10.43
C SER A 432 -8.46 27.85 11.22
N TRP A 433 -7.91 26.98 12.08
CA TRP A 433 -8.70 26.18 13.00
C TRP A 433 -9.49 27.05 13.98
N PHE A 434 -10.76 26.69 14.21
CA PHE A 434 -11.64 27.34 15.18
C PHE A 434 -12.45 26.31 15.96
N GLN A 435 -12.86 26.68 17.18
CA GLN A 435 -13.78 25.87 17.98
C GLN A 435 -15.22 26.11 17.53
N ILE A 436 -15.96 25.04 17.31
CA ILE A 436 -17.36 25.11 16.87
C ILE A 436 -18.23 25.45 18.07
N SER A 437 -18.75 26.68 18.15
CA SER A 437 -19.76 27.12 19.11
C SER A 437 -19.53 26.69 20.57
N GLY A 438 -18.27 26.62 21.03
CA GLY A 438 -17.93 26.22 22.40
C GLY A 438 -18.04 24.71 22.70
N GLY A 439 -18.24 23.86 21.70
CA GLY A 439 -18.44 22.42 21.88
C GLY A 439 -17.23 21.68 22.47
N VAL A 440 -17.51 20.66 23.28
CA VAL A 440 -16.52 19.79 23.92
C VAL A 440 -17.01 18.34 23.90
N ALA A 441 -16.24 17.45 23.30
CA ALA A 441 -16.56 16.04 23.16
C ALA A 441 -15.99 15.20 24.33
N ALA A 442 -16.69 14.13 24.70
CA ALA A 442 -16.19 13.12 25.62
C ALA A 442 -14.86 12.52 25.15
N ALA A 443 -14.08 11.96 26.08
CA ALA A 443 -12.83 11.27 25.73
C ALA A 443 -13.15 10.03 24.86
N GLY A 444 -12.50 9.94 23.69
CA GLY A 444 -12.74 8.86 22.72
C GLY A 444 -13.89 9.11 21.74
N ALA A 445 -14.75 10.11 21.97
CA ALA A 445 -15.84 10.43 21.06
C ALA A 445 -15.32 11.00 19.74
N THR A 446 -15.98 10.61 18.64
CA THR A 446 -15.76 11.19 17.32
C THR A 446 -16.65 12.42 17.11
N VAL A 447 -16.19 13.35 16.25
CA VAL A 447 -17.04 14.40 15.71
C VAL A 447 -17.41 13.96 14.30
N THR A 448 -18.71 13.75 14.06
CA THR A 448 -19.23 13.34 12.75
C THR A 448 -19.97 14.52 12.15
N ALA A 449 -19.73 14.82 10.88
CA ALA A 449 -20.47 15.85 10.15
C ALA A 449 -21.10 15.25 8.89
N ILE A 450 -22.18 15.89 8.43
CA ILE A 450 -22.83 15.61 7.15
C ILE A 450 -23.32 16.91 6.53
N ALA A 451 -23.20 17.02 5.20
CA ALA A 451 -23.86 18.08 4.44
C ALA A 451 -25.18 17.54 3.88
N ARG A 452 -26.32 18.10 4.33
CA ARG A 452 -27.64 17.78 3.74
C ARG A 452 -27.79 18.39 2.35
N TYR A 453 -27.16 19.53 2.14
CA TYR A 453 -27.05 20.27 0.89
C TYR A 453 -25.87 21.26 1.02
N PRO A 454 -25.38 21.88 -0.07
CA PRO A 454 -24.10 22.57 -0.05
C PRO A 454 -23.96 23.78 0.88
N PHE A 455 -25.08 24.32 1.37
CA PHE A 455 -25.13 25.49 2.25
C PHE A 455 -25.47 25.16 3.71
N HIS A 456 -25.46 23.87 4.08
CA HIS A 456 -25.83 23.43 5.41
C HIS A 456 -25.04 22.21 5.87
N LEU A 457 -24.60 22.25 7.12
CA LEU A 457 -23.91 21.15 7.79
C LEU A 457 -24.59 20.82 9.11
N ASP A 458 -24.72 19.54 9.40
CA ASP A 458 -25.09 19.04 10.72
C ASP A 458 -23.90 18.31 11.33
N VAL A 459 -23.56 18.65 12.57
CA VAL A 459 -22.42 18.09 13.31
C VAL A 459 -22.92 17.43 14.58
N PHE A 460 -22.38 16.25 14.88
CA PHE A 460 -22.78 15.40 16.00
C PHE A 460 -21.56 14.93 16.80
N THR A 461 -21.73 14.84 18.11
CA THR A 461 -20.75 14.21 18.99
C THR A 461 -21.39 13.69 20.27
N ILE A 462 -20.64 12.88 21.03
CA ILE A 462 -20.99 12.52 22.41
C ILE A 462 -20.37 13.56 23.34
N GLY A 463 -21.20 14.25 24.12
CA GLY A 463 -20.77 15.25 25.10
C GLY A 463 -20.12 14.61 26.33
N THR A 464 -19.45 15.42 27.15
CA THR A 464 -18.74 14.97 28.37
C THR A 464 -19.64 14.34 29.44
N ASP A 465 -20.95 14.53 29.33
CA ASP A 465 -21.99 13.90 30.14
C ASP A 465 -22.55 12.60 29.52
N ASN A 466 -21.91 12.12 28.45
CA ASN A 466 -22.26 10.93 27.68
C ASN A 466 -23.61 11.01 26.95
N ARG A 467 -24.10 12.21 26.63
CA ARG A 467 -25.30 12.40 25.80
C ARG A 467 -24.98 12.79 24.37
N VAL A 468 -25.95 12.60 23.47
CA VAL A 468 -25.82 12.98 22.06
C VAL A 468 -26.09 14.48 21.90
N TYR A 469 -25.11 15.19 21.35
CA TYR A 469 -25.20 16.61 21.04
C TYR A 469 -25.15 16.85 19.53
N SER A 470 -25.85 17.89 19.09
CA SER A 470 -25.78 18.40 17.74
C SER A 470 -25.61 19.92 17.71
N CYS A 471 -24.95 20.42 16.68
CA CYS A 471 -25.04 21.79 16.22
C CYS A 471 -25.06 21.79 14.69
N TRP A 472 -25.52 22.87 14.09
CA TRP A 472 -25.55 23.00 12.64
C TRP A 472 -24.91 24.32 12.19
N TRP A 473 -24.55 24.38 10.92
CA TRP A 473 -24.12 25.59 10.23
C TRP A 473 -25.04 25.84 9.04
N ASP A 474 -25.45 27.09 8.85
CA ASP A 474 -26.12 27.56 7.65
C ASP A 474 -25.40 28.80 7.12
N GLU A 475 -25.20 28.88 5.81
CA GLU A 475 -24.46 29.97 5.18
C GLU A 475 -24.96 31.37 5.58
N ARG A 476 -26.26 31.52 5.84
CA ARG A 476 -26.86 32.82 6.16
C ARG A 476 -26.75 33.21 7.62
N SER A 477 -26.65 32.24 8.52
CA SER A 477 -26.75 32.47 9.97
C SER A 477 -25.53 31.98 10.76
N GLY A 478 -24.60 31.30 10.09
CA GLY A 478 -23.41 30.73 10.71
C GLY A 478 -23.75 29.52 11.57
N TRP A 479 -22.93 29.31 12.60
CA TRP A 479 -23.04 28.19 13.50
C TRP A 479 -24.12 28.40 14.56
N SER A 480 -24.95 27.40 14.78
CA SER A 480 -25.89 27.33 15.91
C SER A 480 -25.15 27.07 17.22
N SER A 481 -25.84 27.31 18.35
CA SER A 481 -25.41 26.73 19.64
C SER A 481 -25.58 25.21 19.62
N TRP A 482 -24.80 24.51 20.44
CA TRP A 482 -24.99 23.08 20.68
C TRP A 482 -26.27 22.81 21.46
N PHE A 483 -27.00 21.77 21.07
CA PHE A 483 -28.21 21.32 21.73
C PHE A 483 -28.24 19.80 21.87
N LEU A 484 -29.00 19.31 22.84
CA LEU A 484 -29.19 17.88 23.09
C LEU A 484 -30.12 17.27 22.05
N VAL A 485 -29.73 16.12 21.50
CA VAL A 485 -30.60 15.27 20.68
C VAL A 485 -31.28 14.27 21.60
N GLY A 486 -32.36 14.68 22.25
CA GLY A 486 -33.03 13.89 23.28
C GLY A 486 -32.16 13.64 24.53
N ASN A 487 -32.53 12.66 25.35
CA ASN A 487 -31.85 12.34 26.63
C ASN A 487 -31.13 10.97 26.60
N GLN A 488 -30.77 10.48 25.42
CA GLN A 488 -30.10 9.18 25.27
C GLN A 488 -28.68 9.24 25.85
N THR A 489 -28.39 8.30 26.75
CA THR A 489 -27.04 8.10 27.30
C THR A 489 -26.31 7.05 26.49
N CYS A 490 -25.10 7.37 26.04
CA CYS A 490 -24.27 6.54 25.16
C CYS A 490 -22.99 6.13 25.87
N ARG A 491 -22.21 5.25 25.25
CA ARG A 491 -20.82 5.05 25.72
C ARG A 491 -19.99 6.29 25.35
N PRO A 492 -19.03 6.71 26.19
CA PRO A 492 -18.20 7.89 25.91
C PRO A 492 -17.39 7.79 24.60
N ASP A 493 -17.04 6.57 24.19
CA ASP A 493 -16.27 6.24 22.99
C ASP A 493 -17.14 5.96 21.76
N SER A 494 -18.47 6.11 21.86
CA SER A 494 -19.36 5.83 20.75
C SER A 494 -19.27 6.89 19.65
N THR A 495 -19.30 6.42 18.41
CA THR A 495 -19.56 7.26 17.25
C THR A 495 -21.07 7.49 17.11
N VAL A 496 -21.45 8.72 16.78
CA VAL A 496 -22.78 9.02 16.23
C VAL A 496 -22.66 8.93 14.71
N ASN A 497 -23.20 7.86 14.13
CA ASN A 497 -23.29 7.72 12.68
C ASN A 497 -24.58 8.39 12.20
N VAL A 498 -24.51 9.11 11.09
CA VAL A 498 -25.63 9.86 10.52
C VAL A 498 -25.73 9.58 9.04
N VAL A 499 -26.96 9.36 8.56
CA VAL A 499 -27.29 9.21 7.15
C VAL A 499 -28.38 10.23 6.81
N ALA A 500 -28.22 10.93 5.69
CA ALA A 500 -29.25 11.78 5.10
C ALA A 500 -29.88 11.04 3.92
N ARG A 501 -31.13 10.62 4.05
CA ARG A 501 -31.88 10.00 2.93
C ARG A 501 -32.49 11.04 1.98
N PHE A 502 -32.74 12.23 2.52
CA PHE A 502 -33.22 13.41 1.82
C PHE A 502 -32.63 14.66 2.48
N PRO A 503 -32.61 15.83 1.81
CA PRO A 503 -32.22 17.08 2.44
C PRO A 503 -32.99 17.39 3.71
N ASP A 504 -34.24 16.94 3.86
CA ASP A 504 -35.10 17.26 5.02
C ASP A 504 -35.20 16.12 6.06
N GLN A 505 -34.35 15.10 5.96
CA GLN A 505 -34.43 13.91 6.80
C GLN A 505 -33.03 13.40 7.19
N LEU A 506 -32.81 13.25 8.49
CA LEU A 506 -31.64 12.58 9.05
C LEU A 506 -32.06 11.35 9.85
N ASP A 507 -31.23 10.31 9.79
CA ASP A 507 -31.33 9.13 10.65
C ASP A 507 -30.00 8.94 11.38
N LEU A 508 -30.06 8.88 12.71
CA LEU A 508 -28.90 8.75 13.59
C LEU A 508 -28.84 7.36 14.18
N PHE A 509 -27.61 6.85 14.31
CA PHE A 509 -27.32 5.55 14.89
C PHE A 509 -26.14 5.65 15.85
N THR A 510 -26.28 5.07 17.03
CA THR A 510 -25.20 5.01 18.01
C THR A 510 -25.39 3.84 18.96
N THR A 511 -24.46 3.68 19.91
CA THR A 511 -24.52 2.62 20.92
C THR A 511 -24.78 3.23 22.30
N ALA A 512 -25.89 2.79 22.91
CA ALA A 512 -26.24 3.17 24.27
C ALA A 512 -25.19 2.67 25.28
N SER A 513 -25.18 3.25 26.49
CA SER A 513 -24.22 2.86 27.55
C SER A 513 -24.26 1.37 27.92
N ASP A 514 -25.42 0.73 27.77
CA ASP A 514 -25.62 -0.72 27.99
C ASP A 514 -25.31 -1.59 26.75
N GLY A 515 -24.85 -0.99 25.65
CA GLY A 515 -24.48 -1.68 24.42
C GLY A 515 -25.59 -1.85 23.40
N ARG A 516 -26.83 -1.43 23.71
CA ARG A 516 -27.93 -1.47 22.74
C ARG A 516 -27.65 -0.55 21.55
N ILE A 517 -27.96 -1.04 20.36
CA ILE A 517 -27.94 -0.24 19.13
C ILE A 517 -29.22 0.58 19.10
N VAL A 518 -29.08 1.90 19.15
CA VAL A 518 -30.20 2.83 19.26
C VAL A 518 -30.20 3.81 18.09
N SER A 519 -31.40 4.24 17.72
CA SER A 519 -31.62 5.18 16.63
C SER A 519 -32.64 6.26 17.02
N THR A 520 -32.50 7.41 16.36
CA THR A 520 -33.51 8.46 16.29
C THR A 520 -33.46 9.08 14.90
N TRP A 521 -34.42 9.94 14.58
CA TRP A 521 -34.50 10.62 13.30
C TRP A 521 -34.82 12.10 13.50
N TRP A 522 -34.48 12.91 12.51
CA TRP A 522 -34.93 14.29 12.40
C TRP A 522 -35.68 14.50 11.10
N ASN A 523 -36.77 15.25 11.16
CA ASN A 523 -37.51 15.71 10.00
C ASN A 523 -37.68 17.24 10.07
N ALA A 524 -37.50 17.94 8.95
CA ALA A 524 -37.63 19.40 8.92
C ALA A 524 -38.98 19.94 9.40
N ARG A 525 -40.07 19.15 9.30
CA ARG A 525 -41.42 19.55 9.70
C ARG A 525 -41.74 19.23 11.15
N THR A 526 -41.24 18.12 11.67
CA THR A 526 -41.63 17.60 12.99
C THR A 526 -40.51 17.61 14.02
N GLY A 527 -39.28 17.93 13.62
CA GLY A 527 -38.10 17.94 14.47
C GLY A 527 -37.59 16.54 14.79
N TRP A 528 -36.97 16.41 15.95
CA TRP A 528 -36.36 15.16 16.43
C TRP A 528 -37.40 14.17 16.97
N GLY A 529 -37.28 12.91 16.56
CA GLY A 529 -38.01 11.78 17.11
C GLY A 529 -37.50 11.33 18.48
N SER A 530 -38.23 10.39 19.09
CA SER A 530 -37.78 9.71 20.30
C SER A 530 -36.79 8.60 19.97
N TRP A 531 -35.79 8.43 20.83
CA TRP A 531 -34.84 7.32 20.70
C TRP A 531 -35.52 5.96 20.91
N PHE A 532 -35.13 4.98 20.10
CA PHE A 532 -35.60 3.60 20.19
C PHE A 532 -34.46 2.61 19.92
N GLN A 533 -34.60 1.38 20.40
CA GLN A 533 -33.65 0.31 20.10
C GLN A 533 -33.96 -0.32 18.73
N VAL A 534 -32.94 -0.51 17.89
CA VAL A 534 -33.09 -1.11 16.57
C VAL A 534 -33.15 -2.63 16.69
N SER A 535 -34.36 -3.19 16.57
CA SER A 535 -34.61 -4.64 16.49
C SER A 535 -33.90 -5.50 17.54
N GLY A 536 -33.76 -5.00 18.77
CA GLY A 536 -33.08 -5.73 19.85
C GLY A 536 -31.54 -5.82 19.72
N GLY A 537 -30.94 -5.10 18.77
CA GLY A 537 -29.51 -5.17 18.47
C GLY A 537 -28.61 -4.71 19.60
N VAL A 538 -27.43 -5.35 19.72
CA VAL A 538 -26.38 -5.06 20.71
C VAL A 538 -25.01 -5.14 20.03
N ALA A 539 -24.17 -4.15 20.28
CA ALA A 539 -22.81 -4.08 19.74
C ALA A 539 -21.76 -4.53 20.77
N SER A 540 -20.68 -5.15 20.29
CA SER A 540 -19.46 -5.35 21.07
C SER A 540 -19.00 -4.03 21.71
N ALA A 541 -18.34 -4.10 22.87
CA ALA A 541 -17.70 -2.94 23.48
C ALA A 541 -16.71 -2.28 22.50
N GLY A 542 -16.84 -0.96 22.30
CA GLY A 542 -16.03 -0.16 21.37
C GLY A 542 -16.41 -0.25 19.88
N SER A 543 -17.34 -1.13 19.48
CA SER A 543 -17.71 -1.27 18.07
C SER A 543 -18.71 -0.18 17.65
N PRO A 544 -18.38 0.66 16.66
CA PRO A 544 -19.33 1.61 16.11
C PRO A 544 -20.40 0.89 15.26
N VAL A 545 -21.55 1.55 15.12
CA VAL A 545 -22.60 1.14 14.18
C VAL A 545 -22.38 1.92 12.89
N THR A 546 -22.17 1.20 11.79
CA THR A 546 -22.09 1.81 10.45
C THR A 546 -23.46 1.75 9.81
N ALA A 547 -23.93 2.87 9.26
CA ALA A 547 -25.16 2.94 8.52
C ALA A 547 -24.90 3.49 7.11
N ILE A 548 -25.61 2.95 6.12
CA ILE A 548 -25.64 3.47 4.74
C ILE A 548 -27.09 3.52 4.25
N ALA A 549 -27.37 4.41 3.30
CA ALA A 549 -28.59 4.38 2.51
C ALA A 549 -28.28 3.81 1.12
N ARG A 550 -28.98 2.73 0.74
CA ARG A 550 -28.98 2.27 -0.66
C ARG A 550 -29.93 3.10 -1.53
N TYR A 551 -31.02 3.54 -0.92
CA TYR A 551 -32.06 4.37 -1.50
C TYR A 551 -32.60 5.30 -0.44
N SER A 552 -33.40 6.28 -0.85
CA SER A 552 -34.05 7.19 0.08
C SER A 552 -35.12 6.54 0.96
N ASN A 553 -35.58 5.33 0.62
CA ASN A 553 -36.51 4.52 1.40
C ASN A 553 -35.89 3.26 2.02
N HIS A 554 -34.55 3.14 2.02
CA HIS A 554 -33.87 1.96 2.53
C HIS A 554 -32.57 2.28 3.27
N LEU A 555 -32.38 1.67 4.43
CA LEU A 555 -31.15 1.76 5.22
C LEU A 555 -30.61 0.39 5.55
N ASP A 556 -29.29 0.27 5.59
CA ASP A 556 -28.58 -0.92 6.05
C ASP A 556 -27.64 -0.54 7.18
N LEU A 557 -27.64 -1.34 8.25
CA LEU A 557 -26.73 -1.20 9.38
C LEU A 557 -25.77 -2.38 9.43
N PHE A 558 -24.55 -2.11 9.88
CA PHE A 558 -23.51 -3.10 10.07
C PHE A 558 -22.81 -2.90 11.41
N VAL A 559 -22.55 -4.01 12.11
CA VAL A 559 -21.93 -3.99 13.43
C VAL A 559 -21.19 -5.29 13.72
N ILE A 560 -20.21 -5.22 14.61
CA ILE A 560 -19.63 -6.40 15.27
C ILE A 560 -20.41 -6.65 16.56
N GLY A 561 -21.07 -7.80 16.63
CA GLY A 561 -21.86 -8.23 17.79
C GLY A 561 -20.98 -8.64 18.97
N THR A 562 -21.61 -8.89 20.12
CA THR A 562 -20.90 -9.26 21.37
C THR A 562 -20.23 -10.63 21.32
N ASP A 563 -20.59 -11.47 20.35
CA ASP A 563 -19.94 -12.74 20.04
C ASP A 563 -18.87 -12.62 18.94
N ASN A 564 -18.50 -11.38 18.58
CA ASN A 564 -17.55 -10.99 17.54
C ASN A 564 -17.99 -11.31 16.10
N ARG A 565 -19.20 -11.82 15.91
CA ARG A 565 -19.75 -12.01 14.56
C ARG A 565 -20.17 -10.69 13.95
N ILE A 566 -20.14 -10.64 12.63
CA ILE A 566 -20.57 -9.48 11.85
C ILE A 566 -22.06 -9.63 11.58
N TYR A 567 -22.82 -8.61 11.96
CA TYR A 567 -24.26 -8.58 11.81
C TYR A 567 -24.70 -7.43 10.92
N SER A 568 -25.80 -7.66 10.22
CA SER A 568 -26.54 -6.64 9.51
C SER A 568 -28.02 -6.68 9.89
N THR A 569 -28.66 -5.52 9.79
CA THR A 569 -30.11 -5.36 9.72
C THR A 569 -30.41 -4.25 8.73
N TRP A 570 -31.66 -4.16 8.30
CA TRP A 570 -32.09 -3.14 7.35
C TRP A 570 -33.46 -2.57 7.72
N TRP A 571 -33.76 -1.40 7.18
CA TRP A 571 -35.05 -0.73 7.28
C TRP A 571 -35.58 -0.40 5.90
N HIS A 572 -36.88 -0.57 5.72
CA HIS A 572 -37.62 -0.07 4.56
C HIS A 572 -38.86 0.70 5.04
N ASP A 573 -39.26 1.74 4.33
CA ASP A 573 -40.35 2.64 4.74
C ASP A 573 -41.71 1.95 4.93
N THR A 574 -42.00 0.92 4.14
CA THR A 574 -43.26 0.17 4.23
C THR A 574 -43.26 -1.00 5.22
N THR A 575 -42.10 -1.60 5.52
CA THR A 575 -42.02 -2.81 6.36
C THR A 575 -41.33 -2.56 7.70
N GLY A 576 -40.70 -1.41 7.89
CA GLY A 576 -39.94 -1.09 9.09
C GLY A 576 -38.62 -1.85 9.17
N TRP A 577 -38.14 -2.03 10.39
CA TRP A 577 -36.86 -2.68 10.68
C TRP A 577 -36.96 -4.20 10.61
N ALA A 578 -36.00 -4.84 9.94
CA ALA A 578 -35.81 -6.28 9.94
C ALA A 578 -35.14 -6.78 11.22
N SER A 579 -35.15 -8.11 11.41
CA SER A 579 -34.34 -8.76 12.45
C SER A 579 -32.87 -8.79 12.06
N TRP A 580 -31.97 -8.73 13.06
CA TRP A 580 -30.54 -8.87 12.83
C TRP A 580 -30.18 -10.27 12.32
N PHE A 581 -29.30 -10.34 11.33
CA PHE A 581 -28.77 -11.59 10.77
C PHE A 581 -27.26 -11.53 10.63
N ASN A 582 -26.61 -12.68 10.69
CA ASN A 582 -25.16 -12.78 10.52
C ASN A 582 -24.80 -12.69 9.02
N VAL A 583 -23.78 -11.88 8.71
CA VAL A 583 -23.31 -11.69 7.33
C VAL A 583 -22.31 -12.78 6.99
N SER A 584 -22.75 -13.82 6.29
CA SER A 584 -21.92 -14.89 5.71
C SER A 584 -20.89 -15.53 6.67
N GLY A 585 -21.25 -15.74 7.94
CA GLY A 585 -20.34 -16.34 8.93
C GLY A 585 -19.21 -15.41 9.41
N GLY A 586 -19.20 -14.15 9.00
CA GLY A 586 -18.09 -13.23 9.23
C GLY A 586 -17.79 -12.99 10.71
N VAL A 587 -16.49 -12.89 11.04
CA VAL A 587 -15.99 -12.64 12.39
C VAL A 587 -15.03 -11.45 12.35
N GLY A 588 -15.41 -10.37 13.03
CA GLY A 588 -14.61 -9.16 13.14
C GLY A 588 -13.82 -9.11 14.45
N LYS A 589 -12.89 -8.16 14.54
CA LYS A 589 -12.17 -7.88 15.78
C LYS A 589 -13.11 -7.27 16.84
N PRO A 590 -13.10 -7.71 18.10
CA PRO A 590 -13.90 -7.08 19.16
C PRO A 590 -13.58 -5.59 19.29
N GLY A 591 -14.60 -4.74 19.22
CA GLY A 591 -14.45 -3.28 19.22
C GLY A 591 -14.00 -2.67 17.90
N GLY A 592 -13.97 -3.46 16.81
CA GLY A 592 -13.69 -2.98 15.46
C GLY A 592 -14.94 -2.42 14.77
N GLN A 593 -14.71 -1.79 13.61
CA GLN A 593 -15.72 -1.30 12.69
C GLN A 593 -15.97 -2.30 11.55
N VAL A 594 -17.20 -2.32 11.04
CA VAL A 594 -17.52 -2.82 9.69
C VAL A 594 -17.75 -1.60 8.81
N ALA A 595 -16.79 -1.26 7.96
CA ALA A 595 -16.96 -0.18 6.99
C ALA A 595 -17.85 -0.67 5.85
N ALA A 596 -18.71 0.20 5.33
CA ALA A 596 -19.68 -0.15 4.31
C ALA A 596 -19.82 0.99 3.30
N ILE A 597 -20.02 0.62 2.04
CA ILE A 597 -20.34 1.56 0.96
C ILE A 597 -21.33 0.91 0.00
N SER A 598 -22.24 1.70 -0.56
CA SER A 598 -23.03 1.32 -1.72
C SER A 598 -22.55 2.11 -2.93
N ARG A 599 -21.78 1.44 -3.80
CA ARG A 599 -21.17 2.06 -5.00
C ARG A 599 -22.15 2.19 -6.17
N VAL A 600 -23.14 1.31 -6.21
CA VAL A 600 -24.32 1.38 -7.06
C VAL A 600 -25.51 0.90 -6.25
N THR A 601 -26.69 1.33 -6.69
CA THR A 601 -27.97 0.76 -6.29
C THR A 601 -27.89 -0.77 -6.30
N GLU A 602 -28.43 -1.43 -5.27
CA GLU A 602 -28.42 -2.90 -5.14
C GLU A 602 -27.05 -3.57 -4.94
N HIS A 603 -25.99 -2.81 -4.68
CA HIS A 603 -24.69 -3.37 -4.31
C HIS A 603 -24.17 -2.76 -3.01
N ILE A 604 -23.62 -3.61 -2.14
CA ILE A 604 -22.94 -3.18 -0.91
C ILE A 604 -21.59 -3.88 -0.83
N ASP A 605 -20.55 -3.11 -0.53
CA ASP A 605 -19.21 -3.63 -0.21
C ASP A 605 -18.93 -3.39 1.26
N LEU A 606 -18.50 -4.44 1.96
CA LEU A 606 -18.10 -4.39 3.36
C LEU A 606 -16.60 -4.63 3.52
N PHE A 607 -16.02 -3.95 4.51
CA PHE A 607 -14.63 -4.09 4.90
C PHE A 607 -14.50 -4.12 6.42
N THR A 608 -13.62 -4.97 6.94
CA THR A 608 -13.39 -5.06 8.39
C THR A 608 -12.03 -5.62 8.71
N VAL A 609 -11.54 -5.36 9.92
CA VAL A 609 -10.38 -6.08 10.47
C VAL A 609 -10.92 -7.35 11.14
N GLY A 610 -10.49 -8.51 10.64
CA GLY A 610 -10.83 -9.82 11.17
C GLY A 610 -10.28 -10.05 12.57
N SER A 611 -10.76 -11.11 13.23
CA SER A 611 -10.29 -11.48 14.57
C SER A 611 -8.78 -11.79 14.63
N ASP A 612 -8.21 -12.22 13.51
CA ASP A 612 -6.79 -12.48 13.24
C ASP A 612 -5.95 -11.20 12.97
N GLY A 613 -6.58 -10.04 12.83
CA GLY A 613 -5.92 -8.77 12.53
C GLY A 613 -5.69 -8.49 11.04
N ILE A 614 -6.22 -9.32 10.14
CA ILE A 614 -6.14 -9.11 8.69
C ILE A 614 -7.36 -8.32 8.21
N VAL A 615 -7.21 -7.49 7.16
CA VAL A 615 -8.37 -6.84 6.52
C VAL A 615 -9.10 -7.83 5.61
N TYR A 616 -10.41 -7.96 5.81
CA TYR A 616 -11.31 -8.76 4.99
C TYR A 616 -12.31 -7.88 4.27
N SER A 617 -12.82 -8.41 3.16
CA SER A 617 -13.96 -7.86 2.44
C SER A 617 -15.00 -8.93 2.16
N THR A 618 -16.23 -8.49 1.96
CA THR A 618 -17.33 -9.25 1.36
C THR A 618 -18.24 -8.26 0.64
N TRP A 619 -19.13 -8.75 -0.21
CA TRP A 619 -20.11 -7.92 -0.88
C TRP A 619 -21.50 -8.56 -0.88
N TRP A 620 -22.52 -7.74 -1.13
CA TRP A 620 -23.89 -8.15 -1.39
C TRP A 620 -24.34 -7.59 -2.74
N ASP A 621 -25.05 -8.43 -3.49
CA ASP A 621 -25.73 -8.04 -4.73
C ASP A 621 -27.16 -8.56 -4.70
N ALA A 622 -28.15 -7.77 -5.14
CA ALA A 622 -29.55 -8.17 -5.08
C ALA A 622 -29.86 -9.47 -5.83
N SER A 623 -29.11 -9.79 -6.88
CA SER A 623 -29.33 -11.00 -7.69
C SER A 623 -28.77 -12.27 -7.08
N SER A 624 -27.75 -12.16 -6.22
CA SER A 624 -26.98 -13.31 -5.72
C SER A 624 -26.88 -13.39 -4.19
N GLY A 625 -27.28 -12.34 -3.48
CA GLY A 625 -27.19 -12.25 -2.04
C GLY A 625 -25.76 -11.91 -1.57
N TRP A 626 -25.44 -12.33 -0.35
CA TRP A 626 -24.13 -12.09 0.25
C TRP A 626 -23.10 -13.10 -0.26
N ALA A 627 -21.94 -12.60 -0.68
CA ALA A 627 -20.76 -13.41 -0.94
C ALA A 627 -20.13 -13.93 0.37
N GLY A 628 -19.18 -14.86 0.24
CA GLY A 628 -18.32 -15.28 1.35
C GLY A 628 -17.22 -14.25 1.62
N TRP A 629 -16.78 -14.17 2.88
CA TRP A 629 -15.65 -13.31 3.26
C TRP A 629 -14.34 -13.79 2.66
N PHE A 630 -13.51 -12.85 2.20
CA PHE A 630 -12.17 -13.12 1.67
C PHE A 630 -11.17 -12.10 2.21
N ALA A 631 -9.93 -12.53 2.41
CA ALA A 631 -8.88 -11.63 2.85
C ALA A 631 -8.52 -10.64 1.73
N LEU A 632 -8.42 -9.37 2.09
CA LEU A 632 -7.99 -8.32 1.20
C LEU A 632 -6.46 -8.37 1.09
N GLY A 633 -5.96 -9.31 0.29
CA GLY A 633 -4.55 -9.51 -0.05
C GLY A 633 -4.29 -10.97 -0.41
N VAL A 634 -3.03 -11.34 -0.62
CA VAL A 634 -2.61 -12.75 -0.74
C VAL A 634 -2.07 -13.24 0.61
N THR A 635 -2.58 -14.40 1.05
CA THR A 635 -2.31 -15.04 2.36
C THR A 635 -1.19 -16.06 2.31
#